data_AF-A0A5P9F248-F1
#
_entry.id   AF-A0A5P9F248-F1
#
_cell.length_a   1.000
_cell.length_b   1.000
_cell.length_c   1.000
_cell.angle_alpha   90.00
_cell.angle_beta   90.00
_cell.angle_gamma   90.00
#
_symmetry.space_group_name_H-M   'P 1'
#
loop_
_entity.id
_entity.type
_entity.pdbx_description
1 polymer ?
#
loop_
_entity_poly.entity_id
_entity_poly.type
_entity_poly.pdbx_seq_one_letter_code
_entity_poly.pdbx_strand_id
1 'polypeptide(L)'
;MNKKDLEPIKSQQLNLNLFELDPLLDKNYSNTLEIYDLAGKFLYGKLNKYLSSASAEETEFTRITNYKDMELRVSVTAANIERVKGGTKQRVFVFPGAREEIIEDVLRKLATERRAEAYEATTGTNAGTKFVGIAFTLYEIYEELKRVGKSYSYAEIKEALHIMNRSILSIQSMDKSIDLSAPFFPLMAIADRSNKKETRSFVCFHPMVTNVILTSSFRRYNYAKALEFKGHFTRLTYKRLCHRWIQASPGKPYTILLSTLISAMKDPYQNTYQDKALFKGVMEDLVKEDVLERYEMTPKKEGKKIIDWRFELYASNTFAKQVAANNKVANTIQGSSSDPNEHAVPRIQQSEDEIYF
;
A
#
# COMPACT_ATOMS: atom_id res chain seq x y z
N MET A 1 -13.46 -18.42 8.01
CA MET A 1 -13.20 -17.85 9.35
C MET A 1 -14.09 -16.64 9.53
N ASN A 2 -14.90 -16.64 10.59
CA ASN A 2 -15.88 -15.61 10.93
C ASN A 2 -15.35 -14.77 12.11
N LYS A 3 -15.94 -13.60 12.38
CA LYS A 3 -15.55 -12.74 13.52
C LYS A 3 -15.59 -13.49 14.87
N LYS A 4 -16.46 -14.49 15.02
CA LYS A 4 -16.56 -15.30 16.25
C LYS A 4 -15.36 -16.23 16.48
N ASP A 5 -14.54 -16.43 15.46
CA ASP A 5 -13.34 -17.28 15.49
C ASP A 5 -12.07 -16.46 15.84
N LEU A 6 -12.26 -15.19 16.23
CA LEU A 6 -11.23 -14.25 16.63
C LEU A 6 -11.36 -13.90 18.11
N GLU A 7 -10.27 -14.04 18.86
CA GLU A 7 -10.18 -13.52 20.21
C GLU A 7 -9.42 -12.19 20.23
N PRO A 8 -9.95 -11.13 20.88
CA PRO A 8 -9.26 -9.85 20.96
C PRO A 8 -8.01 -9.98 21.83
N ILE A 9 -6.89 -9.48 21.33
CA ILE A 9 -5.65 -9.39 22.10
C ILE A 9 -5.67 -8.05 22.86
N LYS A 10 -5.32 -8.07 24.16
CA LYS A 10 -5.22 -6.83 24.94
C LYS A 10 -4.19 -5.90 24.28
N SER A 11 -4.61 -4.69 23.92
CA SER A 11 -3.79 -3.71 23.21
C SER A 11 -2.47 -3.36 23.91
N GLN A 12 -2.43 -3.45 25.25
CA GLN A 12 -1.22 -3.23 26.06
C GLN A 12 -0.09 -4.26 25.82
N GLN A 13 -0.37 -5.38 25.15
CA GLN A 13 0.62 -6.41 24.82
C GLN A 13 1.18 -6.28 23.40
N LEU A 14 0.77 -5.26 22.64
CA LEU A 14 1.14 -5.08 21.24
C LEU A 14 1.50 -3.62 20.97
N ASN A 15 2.47 -3.38 20.09
CA ASN A 15 2.90 -2.04 19.64
C ASN A 15 1.84 -1.26 18.83
N LEU A 16 0.53 -1.54 19.03
CA LEU A 16 -0.57 -0.87 18.33
C LEU A 16 -0.62 0.63 18.64
N ASN A 17 -0.32 1.01 19.88
CA ASN A 17 -0.22 2.40 20.30
C ASN A 17 0.83 3.18 19.48
N LEU A 18 1.89 2.54 19.00
CA LEU A 18 2.91 3.17 18.17
C LEU A 18 2.42 3.44 16.74
N PHE A 19 1.40 2.69 16.29
CA PHE A 19 0.75 2.90 15.00
C PHE A 19 -0.29 4.03 15.05
N GLU A 20 -0.73 4.42 16.24
CA GLU A 20 -1.71 5.48 16.42
C GLU A 20 -1.13 6.86 16.13
N LEU A 21 -1.96 7.74 15.58
CA LEU A 21 -1.70 9.13 15.30
C LEU A 21 -2.76 9.99 16.00
N ASP A 22 -2.40 11.22 16.36
CA ASP A 22 -3.36 12.13 16.99
C ASP A 22 -4.39 12.59 15.93
N PRO A 23 -5.69 12.30 16.08
CA PRO A 23 -6.67 12.64 15.04
C PRO A 23 -6.79 14.15 14.75
N LEU A 24 -6.43 15.01 15.70
CA LEU A 24 -6.49 16.46 15.54
C LEU A 24 -5.20 17.01 14.93
N LEU A 25 -4.04 16.58 15.43
CA LEU A 25 -2.73 17.09 14.97
C LEU A 25 -2.27 16.41 13.67
N ASP A 26 -2.53 15.12 13.54
CA ASP A 26 -2.08 14.27 12.44
C ASP A 26 -3.22 13.92 11.47
N LYS A 27 -4.28 14.73 11.40
CA LYS A 27 -5.46 14.50 10.53
C LYS A 27 -5.12 14.22 9.06
N ASN A 28 -4.00 14.76 8.56
CA ASN A 28 -3.55 14.60 7.17
C ASN A 28 -2.52 13.48 6.99
N TYR A 29 -2.14 12.79 8.05
CA TYR A 29 -1.07 11.81 8.04
C TYR A 29 -1.62 10.39 8.22
N SER A 30 -0.92 9.43 7.63
CA SER A 30 -1.08 8.01 7.87
C SER A 30 0.32 7.37 7.84
N ASN A 31 0.39 6.05 7.78
CA ASN A 31 1.63 5.30 7.78
C ASN A 31 1.80 4.49 6.48
N THR A 32 2.98 4.60 5.87
CA THR A 32 3.43 3.76 4.76
C THR A 32 4.01 2.46 5.29
N LEU A 33 3.76 1.37 4.57
CA LEU A 33 4.16 0.01 4.90
C LEU A 33 5.05 -0.50 3.78
N GLU A 34 6.36 -0.64 3.99
CA GLU A 34 7.36 -0.70 2.91
C GLU A 34 7.00 -1.63 1.74
N ILE A 35 7.35 -2.92 1.84
CA ILE A 35 7.14 -3.87 0.74
C ILE A 35 5.67 -4.00 0.38
N TYR A 36 4.77 -3.84 1.36
CA TYR A 36 3.35 -3.97 1.12
C TYR A 36 2.83 -2.88 0.18
N ASP A 37 3.15 -1.60 0.43
CA ASP A 37 2.71 -0.47 -0.39
C ASP A 37 3.47 -0.37 -1.71
N LEU A 38 4.72 -0.83 -1.74
CA LEU A 38 5.61 -0.69 -2.89
C LEU A 38 5.60 -1.90 -3.82
N ALA A 39 5.08 -3.05 -3.39
CA ALA A 39 4.76 -4.16 -4.28
C ALA A 39 3.58 -3.75 -5.15
N GLY A 40 3.79 -3.65 -6.46
CA GLY A 40 2.77 -3.29 -7.46
C GLY A 40 1.62 -4.29 -7.51
N LYS A 41 0.75 -4.27 -6.50
CA LYS A 41 -0.32 -5.24 -6.25
C LYS A 41 -1.67 -4.81 -6.84
N PHE A 42 -1.69 -3.72 -7.61
CA PHE A 42 -2.89 -3.15 -8.21
C PHE A 42 -2.74 -3.00 -9.72
N LEU A 43 -3.87 -3.13 -10.43
CA LEU A 43 -4.00 -2.79 -11.86
C LEU A 43 -4.75 -1.47 -12.04
N TYR A 44 -4.05 -0.49 -12.60
CA TYR A 44 -4.60 0.86 -12.82
C TYR A 44 -5.26 1.05 -14.19
N GLY A 45 -4.95 0.18 -15.17
CA GLY A 45 -5.55 0.22 -16.50
C GLY A 45 -6.97 -0.37 -16.52
N LYS A 46 -7.95 0.40 -17.04
CA LYS A 46 -9.36 -0.05 -17.09
C LYS A 46 -9.59 -1.31 -17.91
N LEU A 47 -8.85 -1.48 -19.01
CA LEU A 47 -9.02 -2.61 -19.94
C LEU A 47 -8.66 -3.95 -19.30
N ASN A 48 -7.61 -3.98 -18.48
CA ASN A 48 -7.09 -5.22 -17.90
C ASN A 48 -7.69 -5.52 -16.52
N LYS A 49 -8.42 -4.56 -15.94
CA LYS A 49 -9.01 -4.69 -14.60
C LYS A 49 -10.25 -5.58 -14.59
N TYR A 50 -11.07 -5.54 -15.63
CA TYR A 50 -12.38 -6.20 -15.69
C TYR A 50 -12.41 -7.26 -16.79
N LEU A 51 -12.59 -8.52 -16.44
CA LEU A 51 -12.65 -9.63 -17.39
C LEU A 51 -14.04 -10.27 -17.34
N SER A 52 -14.74 -10.24 -18.48
CA SER A 52 -16.10 -10.83 -18.59
C SER A 52 -16.05 -12.35 -18.78
N SER A 53 -14.97 -12.83 -19.38
CA SER A 53 -14.59 -14.24 -19.50
C SER A 53 -13.07 -14.30 -19.38
N ALA A 54 -12.53 -15.27 -18.65
CA ALA A 54 -11.10 -15.42 -18.44
C ALA A 54 -10.75 -16.90 -18.24
N SER A 55 -9.61 -17.34 -18.78
CA SER A 55 -8.97 -18.60 -18.38
C SER A 55 -8.40 -18.48 -16.96
N ALA A 56 -7.96 -19.59 -16.36
CA ALA A 56 -7.33 -19.56 -15.04
C ALA A 56 -6.09 -18.64 -15.04
N GLU A 57 -5.26 -18.72 -16.08
CA GLU A 57 -4.05 -17.92 -16.24
C GLU A 57 -4.34 -16.42 -16.38
N GLU A 58 -5.46 -16.06 -17.02
CA GLU A 58 -5.87 -14.66 -17.18
C GLU A 58 -6.42 -14.05 -15.88
N THR A 59 -6.77 -14.87 -14.88
CA THR A 59 -7.27 -14.40 -13.58
C THR A 59 -6.16 -14.11 -12.57
N GLU A 60 -4.89 -14.24 -12.94
CA GLU A 60 -3.75 -13.90 -12.10
C GLU A 60 -2.75 -13.05 -12.87
N PHE A 61 -2.19 -12.02 -12.23
CA PHE A 61 -0.98 -11.37 -12.73
C PHE A 61 0.14 -11.52 -11.72
N THR A 62 1.38 -11.55 -12.22
CA THR A 62 2.58 -11.71 -11.41
C THR A 62 3.59 -10.61 -11.73
N ARG A 63 4.28 -10.12 -10.70
CA ARG A 63 5.38 -9.17 -10.80
C ARG A 63 6.57 -9.67 -9.99
N ILE A 64 7.76 -9.33 -10.46
CA ILE A 64 9.01 -9.59 -9.74
C ILE A 64 9.51 -8.25 -9.21
N THR A 65 9.76 -8.19 -7.91
CA THR A 65 10.33 -7.02 -7.25
C THR A 65 11.46 -7.44 -6.33
N ASN A 66 12.49 -6.60 -6.25
CA ASN A 66 13.56 -6.76 -5.28
C ASN A 66 13.17 -6.10 -3.96
N TYR A 67 13.43 -6.80 -2.86
CA TYR A 67 13.25 -6.31 -1.51
C TYR A 67 14.45 -6.72 -0.67
N LYS A 68 15.28 -5.73 -0.32
CA LYS A 68 16.60 -5.98 0.28
C LYS A 68 17.39 -6.94 -0.63
N ASP A 69 17.93 -8.02 -0.07
CA ASP A 69 18.71 -9.02 -0.80
C ASP A 69 17.84 -10.17 -1.37
N MET A 70 16.51 -10.00 -1.40
CA MET A 70 15.56 -11.02 -1.86
C MET A 70 14.84 -10.58 -3.12
N GLU A 71 14.77 -11.50 -4.09
CA GLU A 71 13.84 -11.38 -5.22
C GLU A 71 12.50 -11.99 -4.82
N LEU A 72 11.43 -11.19 -4.90
CA LEU A 72 10.08 -11.57 -4.52
C LEU A 72 9.18 -11.64 -5.75
N ARG A 73 8.48 -12.75 -5.88
CA ARG A 73 7.34 -12.92 -6.77
C ARG A 73 6.08 -12.47 -6.05
N VAL A 74 5.46 -11.40 -6.54
CA VAL A 74 4.19 -10.88 -6.06
C VAL A 74 3.13 -11.24 -7.08
N SER A 75 2.15 -12.05 -6.70
CA SER A 75 1.03 -12.39 -7.57
C SER A 75 -0.30 -11.97 -6.97
N VAL A 76 -1.25 -11.62 -7.84
CA VAL A 76 -2.59 -11.20 -7.43
C VAL A 76 -3.63 -11.92 -8.27
N THR A 77 -4.58 -12.57 -7.60
CA THR A 77 -5.73 -13.20 -8.25
C THR A 77 -6.94 -12.26 -8.25
N ALA A 78 -7.65 -12.22 -9.38
CA ALA A 78 -8.86 -11.42 -9.56
C ALA A 78 -10.01 -11.92 -8.67
N ALA A 79 -10.81 -10.98 -8.15
CA ALA A 79 -12.02 -11.29 -7.43
C ALA A 79 -13.13 -11.75 -8.39
N ASN A 80 -13.79 -12.86 -8.09
CA ASN A 80 -15.01 -13.26 -8.78
C ASN A 80 -16.22 -12.57 -8.12
N ILE A 81 -16.82 -11.61 -8.83
CA ILE A 81 -17.98 -10.86 -8.33
C ILE A 81 -19.18 -10.98 -9.27
N GLU A 82 -20.38 -10.85 -8.69
CA GLU A 82 -21.63 -10.80 -9.44
C GLU A 82 -22.04 -9.34 -9.67
N ARG A 83 -22.33 -8.98 -10.92
CA ARG A 83 -22.86 -7.67 -11.32
C ARG A 83 -24.21 -7.85 -12.02
N VAL A 84 -25.14 -6.95 -11.73
CA VAL A 84 -26.42 -6.90 -12.46
C VAL A 84 -26.26 -5.91 -13.61
N LYS A 85 -26.37 -6.39 -14.85
CA LYS A 85 -26.34 -5.57 -16.06
C LYS A 85 -27.60 -5.84 -16.87
N GLY A 86 -28.44 -4.82 -17.07
CA GLY A 86 -29.70 -4.96 -17.80
C GLY A 86 -30.70 -5.93 -17.16
N GLY A 87 -30.70 -6.06 -15.83
CA GLY A 87 -31.56 -7.00 -15.09
C GLY A 87 -31.01 -8.42 -14.96
N THR A 88 -29.93 -8.76 -15.68
CA THR A 88 -29.31 -10.10 -15.63
C THR A 88 -28.06 -10.11 -14.75
N LYS A 89 -27.93 -11.13 -13.91
CA LYS A 89 -26.73 -11.39 -13.12
C LYS A 89 -25.62 -11.95 -14.00
N GLN A 90 -24.47 -11.29 -14.03
CA GLN A 90 -23.28 -11.70 -14.76
C GLN A 90 -22.11 -11.81 -13.77
N ARG A 91 -21.33 -12.90 -13.88
CA ARG A 91 -20.06 -13.00 -13.15
C ARG A 91 -18.96 -12.29 -13.93
N VAL A 92 -18.15 -11.52 -13.22
CA VAL A 92 -17.02 -10.78 -13.78
C VAL A 92 -15.83 -10.97 -12.86
N PHE A 93 -14.67 -11.23 -13.43
CA PHE A 93 -13.41 -11.22 -12.68
C PHE A 93 -12.88 -9.79 -12.62
N VAL A 94 -12.52 -9.33 -11.43
CA VAL A 94 -12.09 -7.96 -11.19
C VAL A 94 -10.81 -7.93 -10.38
N PHE A 95 -9.73 -7.41 -10.96
CA PHE A 95 -8.51 -7.14 -10.21
C PHE A 95 -8.68 -5.90 -9.32
N PRO A 96 -8.04 -5.87 -8.14
CA PRO A 96 -7.91 -4.65 -7.35
C PRO A 96 -7.19 -3.57 -8.16
N GLY A 97 -7.67 -2.33 -8.07
CA GLY A 97 -7.06 -1.20 -8.79
C GLY A 97 -7.07 0.10 -7.99
N ALA A 98 -7.05 1.24 -8.69
CA ALA A 98 -6.98 2.57 -8.09
C ALA A 98 -8.02 2.84 -6.99
N ARG A 99 -9.27 2.41 -7.20
CA ARG A 99 -10.36 2.60 -6.24
C ARG A 99 -10.10 1.79 -4.97
N GLU A 100 -9.73 0.52 -5.14
CA GLU A 100 -9.46 -0.39 -4.03
C GLU A 100 -8.22 0.05 -3.23
N GLU A 101 -7.16 0.55 -3.88
CA GLU A 101 -6.00 1.17 -3.22
C GLU A 101 -6.42 2.35 -2.32
N ILE A 102 -7.25 3.27 -2.83
CA ILE A 102 -7.70 4.44 -2.07
C ILE A 102 -8.58 4.03 -0.88
N ILE A 103 -9.46 3.05 -1.06
CA ILE A 103 -10.31 2.53 0.02
C ILE A 103 -9.45 1.88 1.11
N GLU A 104 -8.42 1.12 0.73
CA GLU A 104 -7.46 0.58 1.69
C GLU A 104 -6.69 1.69 2.43
N ASP A 105 -6.22 2.72 1.73
CA ASP A 105 -5.54 3.85 2.38
C ASP A 105 -6.46 4.57 3.39
N VAL A 106 -7.75 4.76 3.05
CA VAL A 106 -8.75 5.33 3.97
C VAL A 106 -8.93 4.45 5.20
N LEU A 107 -9.09 3.14 5.03
CA LEU A 107 -9.23 2.21 6.16
C LEU A 107 -7.98 2.24 7.04
N ARG A 108 -6.77 2.24 6.45
CA ARG A 108 -5.52 2.38 7.21
C ARG A 108 -5.44 3.72 7.94
N LYS A 109 -5.88 4.82 7.32
CA LYS A 109 -5.97 6.12 7.99
C LYS A 109 -6.90 6.05 9.21
N LEU A 110 -8.11 5.51 9.04
CA LEU A 110 -9.05 5.32 10.16
C LEU A 110 -8.45 4.44 11.26
N ALA A 111 -7.67 3.41 10.90
CA ALA A 111 -6.99 2.55 11.87
C ALA A 111 -5.97 3.31 12.74
N THR A 112 -5.26 4.30 12.17
CA THR A 112 -4.33 5.15 12.94
C THR A 112 -5.02 6.04 13.98
N GLU A 113 -6.34 6.24 13.92
CA GLU A 113 -7.08 7.14 14.82
C GLU A 113 -7.53 6.45 16.11
N ARG A 114 -6.67 5.60 16.69
CA ARG A 114 -6.96 4.77 17.89
C ARG A 114 -8.12 3.79 17.72
N ARG A 115 -8.23 3.23 16.51
CA ARG A 115 -9.32 2.31 16.14
C ARG A 115 -8.84 0.94 15.68
N ALA A 116 -7.53 0.76 15.59
CA ALA A 116 -6.92 -0.53 15.31
C ALA A 116 -7.09 -1.45 16.52
N GLU A 117 -7.63 -2.64 16.27
CA GLU A 117 -7.75 -3.70 17.25
C GLU A 117 -6.98 -4.92 16.72
N ALA A 118 -6.25 -5.60 17.60
CA ALA A 118 -5.60 -6.86 17.26
C ALA A 118 -6.41 -8.05 17.75
N TYR A 119 -6.36 -9.11 16.97
CA TYR A 119 -7.08 -10.34 17.20
C TYR A 119 -6.15 -11.52 16.94
N GLU A 120 -6.38 -12.62 17.64
CA GLU A 120 -5.77 -13.91 17.34
C GLU A 120 -6.85 -14.84 16.81
N ALA A 121 -6.57 -15.51 15.69
CA ALA A 121 -7.43 -16.58 15.23
C ALA A 121 -7.26 -17.80 16.15
N THR A 122 -8.36 -18.33 16.68
CA THR A 122 -8.33 -19.42 17.66
C THR A 122 -8.66 -20.79 17.08
N THR A 123 -9.10 -20.83 15.81
CA THR A 123 -9.56 -22.07 15.17
C THR A 123 -9.15 -22.11 13.69
N GLY A 124 -9.19 -23.32 13.13
CA GLY A 124 -8.89 -23.58 11.72
C GLY A 124 -7.40 -23.52 11.39
N THR A 125 -7.08 -23.47 10.09
CA THR A 125 -5.70 -23.44 9.58
C THR A 125 -4.92 -22.19 9.96
N ASN A 126 -5.61 -21.16 10.46
CA ASN A 126 -5.02 -19.89 10.86
C ASN A 126 -4.85 -19.78 12.39
N ALA A 127 -5.13 -20.83 13.16
CA ALA A 127 -5.01 -20.80 14.62
C ALA A 127 -3.62 -20.31 15.04
N GLY A 128 -3.56 -19.35 15.96
CA GLY A 128 -2.33 -18.66 16.40
C GLY A 128 -1.90 -17.49 15.51
N THR A 129 -2.57 -17.25 14.37
CA THR A 129 -2.25 -16.10 13.51
C THR A 129 -2.86 -14.83 14.08
N LYS A 130 -2.04 -13.79 14.19
CA LYS A 130 -2.47 -12.45 14.61
C LYS A 130 -3.00 -11.65 13.41
N PHE A 131 -4.07 -10.90 13.64
CA PHE A 131 -4.68 -9.98 12.69
C PHE A 131 -4.86 -8.61 13.33
N VAL A 132 -4.54 -7.55 12.60
CA VAL A 132 -4.99 -6.20 12.92
C VAL A 132 -6.22 -5.88 12.08
N GLY A 133 -7.28 -5.40 12.72
CA GLY A 133 -8.52 -5.04 12.06
C GLY A 133 -9.13 -3.76 12.62
N ILE A 134 -10.20 -3.30 11.96
CA ILE A 134 -10.96 -2.12 12.37
C ILE A 134 -12.45 -2.32 12.20
N ALA A 135 -13.23 -1.79 13.14
CA ALA A 135 -14.66 -1.63 12.99
C ALA A 135 -14.99 -0.25 12.39
N PHE A 136 -15.88 -0.20 11.41
CA PHE A 136 -16.22 1.03 10.70
C PHE A 136 -17.67 1.06 10.21
N THR A 137 -18.14 2.24 9.82
CA THR A 137 -19.36 2.40 9.03
C THR A 137 -18.98 2.83 7.62
N LEU A 138 -19.82 2.52 6.63
CA LEU A 138 -19.59 3.00 5.27
C LEU A 138 -19.67 4.54 5.19
N TYR A 139 -20.39 5.18 6.12
CA TYR A 139 -20.48 6.63 6.23
C TYR A 139 -19.13 7.24 6.60
N GLU A 140 -18.39 6.63 7.54
CA GLU A 140 -17.04 7.09 7.89
C GLU A 140 -16.09 7.05 6.70
N ILE A 141 -16.11 5.97 5.89
CA ILE A 141 -15.32 5.89 4.65
C ILE A 141 -15.74 6.99 3.67
N TYR A 142 -17.06 7.17 3.49
CA TYR A 142 -17.60 8.17 2.58
C TYR A 142 -17.18 9.60 2.96
N GLU A 143 -17.30 9.97 4.24
CA GLU A 143 -16.91 11.30 4.72
C GLU A 143 -15.40 11.51 4.64
N GLU A 144 -14.60 10.48 4.94
CA GLU A 144 -13.14 10.59 4.81
C GLU A 144 -12.70 10.76 3.35
N LEU A 145 -13.30 10.00 2.43
CA LEU A 145 -13.08 10.20 0.99
C LEU A 145 -13.42 11.63 0.56
N LYS A 146 -14.58 12.13 1.00
CA LYS A 146 -15.03 13.51 0.68
C LYS A 146 -14.04 14.54 1.22
N ARG A 147 -13.54 14.36 2.44
CA ARG A 147 -12.56 15.25 3.09
C ARG A 147 -11.27 15.36 2.27
N VAL A 148 -10.80 14.26 1.68
CA VAL A 148 -9.59 14.20 0.84
C VAL A 148 -9.87 14.40 -0.66
N GLY A 149 -11.03 14.98 -0.99
CA GLY A 149 -11.38 15.36 -2.37
C GLY A 149 -11.67 14.17 -3.29
N LYS A 150 -12.04 13.01 -2.74
CA LYS A 150 -12.50 11.83 -3.47
C LYS A 150 -14.00 11.64 -3.29
N SER A 151 -14.64 11.04 -4.29
CA SER A 151 -16.09 10.80 -4.26
C SER A 151 -16.37 9.40 -4.79
N TYR A 152 -16.69 8.47 -3.90
CA TYR A 152 -17.23 7.16 -4.25
C TYR A 152 -18.59 6.98 -3.60
N SER A 153 -19.53 6.41 -4.35
CA SER A 153 -20.84 6.03 -3.82
C SER A 153 -20.72 4.88 -2.81
N TYR A 154 -21.72 4.71 -1.95
CA TYR A 154 -21.79 3.55 -1.05
C TYR A 154 -21.72 2.21 -1.79
N ALA A 155 -22.27 2.14 -3.00
CA ALA A 155 -22.20 0.94 -3.84
C ALA A 155 -20.76 0.65 -4.29
N GLU A 156 -20.03 1.67 -4.73
CA GLU A 156 -18.62 1.55 -5.12
C GLU A 156 -17.73 1.18 -3.93
N ILE A 157 -17.98 1.78 -2.75
CA ILE A 157 -17.24 1.44 -1.52
C ILE A 157 -17.48 -0.03 -1.15
N LYS A 158 -18.75 -0.48 -1.11
CA LYS A 158 -19.08 -1.89 -0.83
C LYS A 158 -18.45 -2.84 -1.83
N GLU A 159 -18.52 -2.52 -3.13
CA GLU A 159 -17.93 -3.34 -4.17
C GLU A 159 -16.40 -3.43 -4.02
N ALA A 160 -15.71 -2.32 -3.72
CA ALA A 160 -14.27 -2.31 -3.48
C ALA A 160 -13.88 -3.20 -2.29
N LEU A 161 -14.64 -3.15 -1.19
CA LEU A 161 -14.44 -4.04 -0.02
C LEU A 161 -14.59 -5.52 -0.42
N HIS A 162 -15.61 -5.86 -1.21
CA HIS A 162 -15.81 -7.22 -1.70
C HIS A 162 -14.73 -7.68 -2.68
N ILE A 163 -14.22 -6.80 -3.54
CA ILE A 163 -13.07 -7.10 -4.41
C ILE A 163 -11.85 -7.42 -3.55
N MET A 164 -11.52 -6.58 -2.58
CA MET A 164 -10.36 -6.78 -1.69
C MET A 164 -10.47 -8.03 -0.80
N ASN A 165 -11.69 -8.41 -0.39
CA ASN A 165 -11.92 -9.64 0.36
C ASN A 165 -11.84 -10.92 -0.52
N ARG A 166 -12.05 -10.81 -1.83
CA ARG A 166 -12.09 -11.95 -2.77
C ARG A 166 -10.88 -12.04 -3.70
N SER A 167 -10.04 -11.02 -3.73
CA SER A 167 -8.75 -11.03 -4.41
C SER A 167 -7.67 -11.50 -3.45
N ILE A 168 -6.83 -12.42 -3.92
CA ILE A 168 -5.71 -12.99 -3.17
C ILE A 168 -4.44 -12.25 -3.57
N LEU A 169 -3.64 -11.85 -2.58
CA LEU A 169 -2.27 -11.40 -2.74
C LEU A 169 -1.34 -12.52 -2.26
N SER A 170 -0.42 -12.94 -3.12
CA SER A 170 0.62 -13.90 -2.78
C SER A 170 1.99 -13.26 -2.91
N ILE A 171 2.88 -13.52 -1.95
CA ILE A 171 4.28 -13.12 -1.98
C ILE A 171 5.13 -14.35 -1.71
N GLN A 172 5.97 -14.67 -2.68
CA GLN A 172 6.89 -15.79 -2.63
C GLN A 172 8.31 -15.29 -2.86
N SER A 173 9.26 -15.67 -2.02
CA SER A 173 10.67 -15.44 -2.33
C SER A 173 11.19 -16.52 -3.29
N MET A 174 12.13 -16.15 -4.16
CA MET A 174 12.68 -17.09 -5.14
C MET A 174 13.47 -18.24 -4.50
N ASP A 175 14.03 -18.01 -3.30
CA ASP A 175 14.67 -19.03 -2.47
C ASP A 175 13.69 -19.89 -1.65
N LYS A 176 12.37 -19.63 -1.77
CA LYS A 176 11.27 -20.30 -1.05
C LYS A 176 11.29 -20.15 0.47
N SER A 177 12.08 -19.22 1.01
CA SER A 177 12.06 -18.89 2.45
C SER A 177 10.77 -18.18 2.88
N ILE A 178 10.08 -17.52 1.96
CA ILE A 178 8.79 -16.85 2.16
C ILE A 178 7.78 -17.45 1.19
N ASP A 179 6.66 -17.95 1.71
CA ASP A 179 5.47 -18.31 0.94
C ASP A 179 4.24 -17.86 1.73
N LEU A 180 3.71 -16.69 1.36
CA LEU A 180 2.56 -16.09 2.01
C LEU A 180 1.47 -15.84 0.97
N SER A 181 0.25 -16.29 1.25
CA SER A 181 -0.92 -16.05 0.41
C SER A 181 -2.13 -15.75 1.27
N ALA A 182 -2.77 -14.60 1.06
CA ALA A 182 -4.02 -14.24 1.75
C ALA A 182 -4.82 -13.21 0.93
N PRO A 183 -6.14 -13.12 1.14
CA PRO A 183 -6.91 -12.00 0.63
C PRO A 183 -6.41 -10.67 1.19
N PHE A 184 -6.61 -9.56 0.46
CA PHE A 184 -6.25 -8.23 0.98
C PHE A 184 -6.99 -7.91 2.29
N PHE A 185 -8.27 -8.29 2.36
CA PHE A 185 -9.04 -8.31 3.60
C PHE A 185 -9.44 -9.76 3.93
N PRO A 186 -8.59 -10.53 4.64
CA PRO A 186 -8.83 -11.96 4.89
C PRO A 186 -10.10 -12.22 5.71
N LEU A 187 -10.52 -11.25 6.53
CA LEU A 187 -11.74 -11.30 7.31
C LEU A 187 -12.53 -10.03 7.06
N MET A 188 -13.81 -10.20 6.76
CA MET A 188 -14.71 -9.09 6.52
C MET A 188 -16.13 -9.45 6.96
N ALA A 189 -16.75 -8.54 7.71
CA ALA A 189 -18.18 -8.55 8.00
C ALA A 189 -18.74 -7.18 7.61
N ILE A 190 -19.73 -7.14 6.74
CA ILE A 190 -20.40 -5.89 6.35
C ILE A 190 -21.72 -5.83 7.09
N ALA A 191 -21.93 -4.77 7.87
CA ALA A 191 -23.19 -4.54 8.57
C ALA A 191 -24.35 -4.44 7.57
N ASP A 192 -25.41 -5.21 7.83
CA ASP A 192 -26.66 -5.08 7.10
C ASP A 192 -27.53 -3.99 7.74
N ARG A 193 -27.88 -2.96 6.97
CA ARG A 193 -28.77 -1.88 7.42
C ARG A 193 -30.17 -2.39 7.81
N SER A 194 -30.59 -3.55 7.31
CA SER A 194 -31.86 -4.17 7.68
C SER A 194 -31.84 -4.70 9.13
N ASN A 195 -30.66 -5.04 9.66
CA ASN A 195 -30.48 -5.62 10.97
C ASN A 195 -30.06 -4.56 11.99
N LYS A 196 -31.01 -4.09 12.80
CA LYS A 196 -30.78 -3.04 13.82
C LYS A 196 -29.73 -3.40 14.89
N LYS A 197 -29.34 -4.68 15.02
CA LYS A 197 -28.33 -5.13 16.00
C LYS A 197 -26.89 -4.99 15.51
N GLU A 198 -26.65 -4.96 14.20
CA GLU A 198 -25.31 -4.87 13.62
C GLU A 198 -25.13 -3.52 12.93
N THR A 199 -24.55 -2.55 13.66
CA THR A 199 -24.43 -1.17 13.18
C THR A 199 -23.09 -0.85 12.52
N ARG A 200 -22.07 -1.71 12.71
CA ARG A 200 -20.71 -1.49 12.21
C ARG A 200 -20.22 -2.70 11.41
N SER A 201 -19.61 -2.40 10.28
CA SER A 201 -18.79 -3.33 9.51
C SER A 201 -17.44 -3.54 10.19
N PHE A 202 -16.72 -4.58 9.77
CA PHE A 202 -15.42 -4.95 10.30
C PHE A 202 -14.56 -5.55 9.18
N VAL A 203 -13.27 -5.21 9.16
CA VAL A 203 -12.27 -5.87 8.30
C VAL A 203 -10.99 -6.13 9.09
N CYS A 204 -10.29 -7.21 8.78
CA CYS A 204 -8.87 -7.36 9.10
C CYS A 204 -8.04 -7.03 7.87
N PHE A 205 -6.85 -6.44 8.09
CA PHE A 205 -5.88 -6.21 7.03
C PHE A 205 -5.13 -7.51 6.68
N HIS A 206 -4.47 -7.50 5.53
CA HIS A 206 -3.57 -8.57 5.10
C HIS A 206 -2.54 -8.89 6.20
N PRO A 207 -2.12 -10.17 6.39
CA PRO A 207 -1.17 -10.56 7.42
C PRO A 207 0.15 -9.78 7.41
N MET A 208 0.62 -9.34 6.24
CA MET A 208 1.80 -8.46 6.15
C MET A 208 1.57 -7.09 6.77
N VAL A 209 0.40 -6.49 6.57
CA VAL A 209 0.06 -5.20 7.20
C VAL A 209 0.03 -5.39 8.70
N THR A 210 -0.58 -6.48 9.17
CA THR A 210 -0.55 -6.86 10.58
C THR A 210 0.89 -6.95 11.09
N ASN A 211 1.76 -7.72 10.41
CA ASN A 211 3.15 -7.88 10.83
C ASN A 211 3.89 -6.53 10.89
N VAL A 212 3.74 -5.69 9.86
CA VAL A 212 4.38 -4.36 9.82
C VAL A 212 3.91 -3.47 10.97
N ILE A 213 2.63 -3.50 11.32
CA ILE A 213 2.07 -2.75 12.45
C ILE A 213 2.66 -3.26 13.77
N LEU A 214 2.65 -4.58 13.99
CA LEU A 214 3.13 -5.18 15.23
C LEU A 214 4.64 -5.02 15.44
N THR A 215 5.41 -5.03 14.34
CA THR A 215 6.87 -4.85 14.35
C THR A 215 7.31 -3.40 14.19
N SER A 216 6.38 -2.44 14.21
CA SER A 216 6.67 -1.00 14.08
C SER A 216 7.47 -0.62 12.82
N SER A 217 7.36 -1.41 11.74
CA SER A 217 8.15 -1.26 10.51
C SER A 217 7.46 -0.34 9.49
N PHE A 218 6.92 0.78 9.97
CA PHE A 218 6.17 1.74 9.16
C PHE A 218 6.73 3.16 9.28
N ARG A 219 6.41 4.02 8.33
CA ARG A 219 6.80 5.43 8.35
C ARG A 219 5.63 6.35 8.08
N ARG A 220 5.48 7.37 8.92
CA ARG A 220 4.49 8.42 8.73
C ARG A 220 4.68 9.12 7.37
N TYR A 221 3.58 9.46 6.70
CA TYR A 221 3.57 10.24 5.47
C TYR A 221 2.33 11.13 5.40
N ASN A 222 2.39 12.21 4.63
CA ASN A 222 1.21 13.05 4.38
C ASN A 222 0.28 12.34 3.38
N TYR A 223 -0.74 11.69 3.95
CA TYR A 223 -1.77 10.92 3.27
C TYR A 223 -2.70 11.79 2.43
N ALA A 224 -3.08 12.97 2.95
CA ALA A 224 -3.92 13.90 2.19
C ALA A 224 -3.24 14.31 0.87
N LYS A 225 -1.95 14.70 0.95
CA LYS A 225 -1.13 15.01 -0.23
C LYS A 225 -1.02 13.83 -1.20
N ALA A 226 -0.85 12.61 -0.68
CA ALA A 226 -0.79 11.42 -1.52
C ALA A 226 -2.08 11.23 -2.35
N LEU A 227 -3.23 11.57 -1.77
CA LEU A 227 -4.52 11.46 -2.45
C LEU A 227 -4.85 12.67 -3.34
N GLU A 228 -4.19 13.81 -3.18
CA GLU A 228 -4.30 14.95 -4.11
C GLU A 228 -3.78 14.59 -5.52
N PHE A 229 -2.76 13.75 -5.61
CA PHE A 229 -2.21 13.31 -6.90
C PHE A 229 -3.27 12.61 -7.77
N LYS A 230 -3.44 13.12 -9.00
CA LYS A 230 -4.32 12.53 -10.01
C LYS A 230 -3.72 11.24 -10.58
N GLY A 231 -2.41 11.23 -10.83
CA GLY A 231 -1.67 10.09 -11.37
C GLY A 231 -1.42 9.01 -10.32
N HIS A 232 -1.76 7.76 -10.64
CA HIS A 232 -1.52 6.61 -9.75
C HIS A 232 -0.02 6.40 -9.51
N PHE A 233 0.80 6.44 -10.56
CA PHE A 233 2.25 6.29 -10.43
C PHE A 233 2.89 7.48 -9.70
N THR A 234 2.35 8.70 -9.82
CA THR A 234 2.79 9.85 -9.02
C THR A 234 2.57 9.60 -7.53
N ARG A 235 1.39 9.10 -7.14
CA ARG A 235 1.09 8.72 -5.76
C ARG A 235 2.00 7.60 -5.24
N LEU A 236 2.23 6.56 -6.03
CA LEU A 236 3.10 5.43 -5.64
C LEU A 236 4.55 5.88 -5.47
N THR A 237 5.08 6.66 -6.41
CA THR A 237 6.42 7.25 -6.30
C THR A 237 6.52 8.14 -5.07
N TYR A 238 5.53 8.99 -4.80
CA TYR A 238 5.51 9.81 -3.60
C TYR A 238 5.52 8.97 -2.31
N LYS A 239 4.70 7.92 -2.21
CA LYS A 239 4.71 6.97 -1.08
C LYS A 239 6.10 6.31 -0.92
N ARG A 240 6.72 5.88 -2.03
CA ARG A 240 8.09 5.34 -2.06
C ARG A 240 9.09 6.33 -1.48
N LEU A 241 9.09 7.56 -1.96
CA LEU A 241 10.02 8.60 -1.50
C LEU A 241 9.83 8.89 0.00
N CYS A 242 8.58 8.97 0.47
CA CYS A 242 8.29 9.16 1.90
C CYS A 242 8.86 8.03 2.79
N HIS A 243 8.86 6.80 2.26
CA HIS A 243 9.35 5.63 2.97
C HIS A 243 10.87 5.48 2.90
N ARG A 244 11.46 5.58 1.69
CA ARG A 244 12.86 5.21 1.40
C ARG A 244 13.82 6.39 1.40
N TRP A 245 13.39 7.60 1.07
CA TRP A 245 14.27 8.78 1.04
C TRP A 245 14.37 9.44 2.41
N ILE A 246 14.93 8.70 3.37
CA ILE A 246 14.92 9.09 4.78
C ILE A 246 15.86 10.27 5.11
N GLN A 247 16.85 10.57 4.25
CA GLN A 247 17.80 11.68 4.41
C GLN A 247 17.61 12.79 3.35
N ALA A 248 16.38 12.99 2.87
CA ALA A 248 16.07 14.06 1.93
C ALA A 248 16.53 15.43 2.45
N SER A 249 17.48 16.04 1.76
CA SER A 249 18.07 17.34 2.10
C SER A 249 18.57 18.06 0.85
N PRO A 250 18.65 19.40 0.87
CA PRO A 250 19.20 20.16 -0.24
C PRO A 250 20.62 19.69 -0.60
N GLY A 251 20.86 19.46 -1.89
CA GLY A 251 22.17 19.06 -2.41
C GLY A 251 22.51 17.56 -2.32
N LYS A 252 21.66 16.72 -1.69
CA LYS A 252 21.82 15.26 -1.68
C LYS A 252 20.73 14.60 -2.52
N PRO A 253 20.97 14.33 -3.81
CA PRO A 253 19.95 13.75 -4.68
C PRO A 253 19.62 12.31 -4.29
N TYR A 254 18.39 11.90 -4.58
CA TYR A 254 17.99 10.49 -4.56
C TYR A 254 18.05 9.93 -5.97
N THR A 255 18.85 8.88 -6.15
CA THR A 255 19.03 8.23 -7.44
C THR A 255 18.13 7.01 -7.54
N ILE A 256 17.40 6.90 -8.64
CA ILE A 256 16.59 5.72 -8.95
C ILE A 256 16.57 5.44 -10.45
N LEU A 257 16.65 4.16 -10.82
CA LEU A 257 16.53 3.73 -12.20
C LEU A 257 15.06 3.62 -12.64
N LEU A 258 14.79 3.90 -13.93
CA LEU A 258 13.49 3.70 -14.54
C LEU A 258 13.06 2.23 -14.42
N SER A 259 13.97 1.29 -14.67
CA SER A 259 13.70 -0.15 -14.49
C SER A 259 13.24 -0.50 -13.07
N THR A 260 13.84 0.09 -12.03
CA THR A 260 13.45 -0.10 -10.62
C THR A 260 12.04 0.41 -10.33
N LEU A 261 11.65 1.54 -10.94
CA LEU A 261 10.29 2.07 -10.80
C LEU A 261 9.26 1.20 -11.53
N ILE A 262 9.60 0.72 -12.74
CA ILE A 262 8.73 -0.17 -13.51
C ILE A 262 8.52 -1.48 -12.75
N SER A 263 9.59 -2.21 -12.41
CA SER A 263 9.50 -3.52 -11.78
C SER A 263 8.69 -3.49 -10.48
N ALA A 264 8.81 -2.40 -9.71
CA ALA A 264 8.05 -2.21 -8.49
C ALA A 264 6.56 -1.91 -8.73
N MET A 265 6.19 -1.20 -9.80
CA MET A 265 4.85 -0.58 -9.91
C MET A 265 3.98 -1.12 -11.04
N LYS A 266 4.55 -1.61 -12.14
CA LYS A 266 3.80 -2.02 -13.33
C LYS A 266 4.58 -2.92 -14.29
N ASP A 267 3.85 -3.54 -15.21
CA ASP A 267 4.44 -4.33 -16.27
C ASP A 267 5.04 -3.40 -17.35
N PRO A 268 6.27 -3.64 -17.83
CA PRO A 268 6.94 -2.77 -18.81
C PRO A 268 6.12 -2.64 -20.10
N TYR A 269 6.19 -1.47 -20.74
CA TYR A 269 5.69 -1.35 -22.10
C TYR A 269 6.60 -2.13 -23.06
N GLN A 270 6.07 -2.51 -24.22
CA GLN A 270 6.90 -3.10 -25.30
C GLN A 270 8.05 -2.18 -25.72
N ASN A 271 7.87 -0.86 -25.56
CA ASN A 271 8.88 0.15 -25.86
C ASN A 271 9.18 1.00 -24.62
N THR A 272 10.44 0.95 -24.16
CA THR A 272 10.96 1.71 -23.01
C THR A 272 10.77 3.22 -23.15
N TYR A 273 10.62 3.76 -24.36
CA TYR A 273 10.31 5.18 -24.57
C TYR A 273 8.96 5.59 -23.94
N GLN A 274 7.96 4.71 -23.99
CA GLN A 274 6.66 4.97 -23.36
C GLN A 274 6.78 4.99 -21.84
N ASP A 275 7.53 4.04 -21.28
CA ASP A 275 7.84 4.02 -19.85
C ASP A 275 8.58 5.27 -19.40
N LYS A 276 9.59 5.68 -20.18
CA LYS A 276 10.32 6.91 -19.96
C LYS A 276 9.40 8.13 -19.98
N ALA A 277 8.53 8.25 -20.98
CA ALA A 277 7.60 9.37 -21.09
C ALA A 277 6.61 9.42 -19.91
N LEU A 278 6.09 8.25 -19.50
CA LEU A 278 5.23 8.11 -18.34
C LEU A 278 5.92 8.61 -17.06
N PHE A 279 7.11 8.09 -16.75
CA PHE A 279 7.82 8.45 -15.53
C PHE A 279 8.42 9.86 -15.59
N LYS A 280 8.71 10.41 -16.78
CA LYS A 280 8.98 11.84 -16.93
C LYS A 280 7.79 12.68 -16.45
N GLY A 281 6.58 12.34 -16.88
CA GLY A 281 5.36 13.00 -16.42
C GLY A 281 5.13 12.86 -14.91
N VAL A 282 5.47 11.70 -14.33
CA VAL A 282 5.46 11.50 -12.87
C VAL A 282 6.40 12.47 -12.16
N MET A 283 7.64 12.63 -12.64
CA MET A 283 8.59 13.55 -12.03
C MET A 283 8.15 15.02 -12.20
N GLU A 284 7.59 15.38 -13.35
CA GLU A 284 7.01 16.71 -13.60
C GLU A 284 5.86 17.02 -12.64
N ASP A 285 4.96 16.06 -12.39
CA ASP A 285 3.89 16.20 -11.40
C ASP A 285 4.46 16.39 -9.99
N LEU A 286 5.50 15.64 -9.61
CA LEU A 286 6.14 15.77 -8.29
C LEU A 286 6.84 17.12 -8.10
N VAL A 287 7.42 17.70 -9.16
CA VAL A 287 7.95 19.07 -9.14
C VAL A 287 6.81 20.08 -8.98
N LYS A 288 5.76 19.95 -9.80
CA LYS A 288 4.60 20.85 -9.76
C LYS A 288 3.93 20.89 -8.38
N GLU A 289 3.89 19.75 -7.70
CA GLU A 289 3.25 19.58 -6.40
C GLU A 289 4.18 19.87 -5.21
N ASP A 290 5.36 20.46 -5.46
CA ASP A 290 6.38 20.86 -4.48
C ASP A 290 6.89 19.68 -3.62
N VAL A 291 6.96 18.48 -4.21
CA VAL A 291 7.68 17.34 -3.63
C VAL A 291 9.15 17.40 -4.02
N LEU A 292 9.40 17.69 -5.29
CA LEU A 292 10.74 17.87 -5.85
C LEU A 292 10.96 19.34 -6.19
N GLU A 293 12.17 19.83 -5.95
CA GLU A 293 12.59 21.12 -6.49
C GLU A 293 12.84 20.99 -8.00
N ARG A 294 13.54 19.91 -8.38
CA ARG A 294 13.86 19.55 -9.75
C ARG A 294 14.23 18.06 -9.83
N TYR A 295 14.41 17.57 -11.04
CA TYR A 295 15.01 16.27 -11.29
C TYR A 295 15.91 16.35 -12.53
N GLU A 296 16.92 15.50 -12.55
CA GLU A 296 17.75 15.26 -13.72
C GLU A 296 17.50 13.84 -14.23
N MET A 297 17.55 13.66 -15.55
CA MET A 297 17.29 12.38 -16.19
C MET A 297 18.38 12.09 -17.20
N THR A 298 19.22 11.09 -16.91
CA THR A 298 20.38 10.73 -17.74
C THR A 298 20.25 9.31 -18.29
N PRO A 299 20.66 9.05 -19.55
CA PRO A 299 20.60 7.71 -20.12
C PRO A 299 21.69 6.81 -19.53
N LYS A 300 21.32 5.60 -19.07
CA LYS A 300 22.28 4.52 -18.78
C LYS A 300 22.56 3.78 -20.08
N LYS A 301 23.84 3.72 -20.47
CA LYS A 301 24.26 3.13 -21.75
C LYS A 301 25.17 1.93 -21.54
N GLU A 302 25.03 0.97 -22.43
CA GLU A 302 26.00 -0.11 -22.65
C GLU A 302 26.53 0.04 -24.08
N GLY A 303 27.78 0.50 -24.19
CA GLY A 303 28.32 0.99 -25.47
C GLY A 303 27.48 2.14 -26.04
N LYS A 304 26.92 1.94 -27.26
CA LYS A 304 26.07 2.94 -27.93
C LYS A 304 24.58 2.79 -27.60
N LYS A 305 24.16 1.68 -26.98
CA LYS A 305 22.76 1.36 -26.72
C LYS A 305 22.33 1.95 -25.38
N ILE A 306 21.19 2.63 -25.34
CA ILE A 306 20.55 3.03 -24.08
C ILE A 306 19.84 1.79 -23.53
N ILE A 307 20.23 1.36 -22.33
CA ILE A 307 19.66 0.19 -21.64
C ILE A 307 18.68 0.59 -20.53
N ASP A 308 18.81 1.81 -19.99
CA ASP A 308 17.96 2.30 -18.90
C ASP A 308 18.02 3.84 -18.81
N TRP A 309 17.27 4.42 -17.88
CA TRP A 309 17.33 5.84 -17.52
C TRP A 309 17.51 5.99 -16.01
N ARG A 310 18.44 6.87 -15.63
CA ARG A 310 18.67 7.26 -14.23
C ARG A 310 17.93 8.56 -13.96
N PHE A 311 17.16 8.59 -12.88
CA PHE A 311 16.58 9.81 -12.32
C PHE A 311 17.36 10.22 -11.09
N GLU A 312 17.84 11.46 -11.07
CA GLU A 312 18.42 12.10 -9.89
C GLU A 312 17.43 13.14 -9.40
N LEU A 313 16.85 12.88 -8.22
CA LEU A 313 15.76 13.67 -7.66
C LEU A 313 16.30 14.63 -6.62
N TYR A 314 15.92 15.91 -6.70
CA TYR A 314 16.30 16.92 -5.72
C TYR A 314 15.07 17.34 -4.91
N ALA A 315 15.13 17.15 -3.59
CA ALA A 315 13.98 17.38 -2.70
C ALA A 315 13.67 18.87 -2.63
N SER A 316 12.37 19.22 -2.66
CA SER A 316 11.98 20.57 -2.28
C SER A 316 12.24 20.81 -0.79
N ASN A 317 12.31 22.08 -0.39
CA ASN A 317 12.39 22.44 1.02
C ASN A 317 11.18 21.94 1.82
N THR A 318 9.99 21.95 1.21
CA THR A 318 8.75 21.46 1.83
C THR A 318 8.83 19.96 2.10
N PHE A 319 9.28 19.18 1.12
CA PHE A 319 9.42 17.74 1.28
C PHE A 319 10.54 17.37 2.26
N ALA A 320 11.68 18.05 2.21
CA ALA A 320 12.77 17.81 3.17
C ALA A 320 12.32 18.07 4.62
N LYS A 321 11.57 19.14 4.87
CA LYS A 321 10.96 19.42 6.19
C LYS A 321 9.97 18.33 6.60
N GLN A 322 9.15 17.84 5.68
CA GLN A 322 8.23 16.73 5.93
C GLN A 322 9.01 15.45 6.33
N VAL A 323 10.06 15.09 5.58
CA VAL A 323 10.90 13.91 5.88
C VAL A 323 11.57 14.05 7.25
N ALA A 324 12.10 15.23 7.58
CA ALA A 324 12.67 15.49 8.90
C ALA A 324 11.65 15.32 10.04
N ALA A 325 10.42 15.82 9.85
CA ALA A 325 9.33 15.63 10.81
C ALA A 325 8.93 14.15 10.95
N ASN A 326 8.91 13.39 9.85
CA ASN A 326 8.62 11.95 9.86
C ASN A 326 9.74 11.15 10.54
N ASN A 327 11.00 11.53 10.35
CA ASN A 327 12.14 10.93 11.07
C ASN A 327 12.02 11.12 12.58
N LYS A 328 11.57 12.30 13.03
CA LYS A 328 11.35 12.54 14.47
C LYS A 328 10.35 11.54 15.06
N VAL A 329 9.23 11.32 14.39
CA VAL A 329 8.21 10.34 14.81
C VAL A 329 8.76 8.91 14.77
N ALA A 330 9.46 8.54 13.70
CA ALA A 330 10.06 7.21 13.57
C ALA A 330 11.08 6.92 14.68
N ASN A 331 11.90 7.90 15.06
CA ASN A 331 12.86 7.76 16.17
C ASN A 331 12.16 7.62 17.52
N THR A 332 11.02 8.31 17.74
CA THR A 332 10.21 8.15 18.96
C THR A 332 9.61 6.75 19.04
N ILE A 333 9.09 6.23 17.93
CA ILE A 333 8.58 4.85 17.84
C ILE A 333 9.70 3.86 18.18
N GLN A 334 10.88 4.00 17.57
CA GLN A 334 12.03 3.11 17.81
C GLN A 334 12.51 3.14 19.26
N GLY A 335 12.61 4.33 19.87
CA GLY A 335 12.99 4.48 21.28
C GLY A 335 11.94 3.93 22.25
N SER A 336 10.69 3.77 21.82
CA SER A 336 9.61 3.19 22.63
C SER A 336 9.48 1.66 22.42
N SER A 337 9.93 1.14 21.28
CA SER A 337 9.89 -0.30 20.95
C SER A 337 11.07 -1.11 21.53
N SER A 338 12.07 -0.45 22.12
CA SER A 338 13.23 -1.12 22.73
C SER A 338 12.94 -1.59 24.16
N ASP A 339 12.10 -2.62 24.30
CA ASP A 339 11.96 -3.44 25.52
C ASP A 339 12.97 -4.61 25.45
N PRO A 340 13.70 -5.02 26.52
CA PRO A 340 14.89 -5.88 26.43
C PRO A 340 14.68 -7.33 25.98
N ASN A 341 13.43 -7.79 25.78
CA ASN A 341 13.09 -9.19 25.57
C ASN A 341 12.63 -9.54 24.14
N GLU A 342 12.66 -8.62 23.18
CA GLU A 342 12.37 -8.93 21.78
C GLU A 342 13.50 -8.48 20.85
N HIS A 343 13.74 -9.29 19.81
CA HIS A 343 14.78 -9.08 18.80
C HIS A 343 14.81 -7.63 18.31
N ALA A 344 15.99 -7.02 18.37
CA ALA A 344 16.21 -5.64 17.94
C ALA A 344 15.61 -5.40 16.55
N VAL A 345 14.67 -4.45 16.48
CA VAL A 345 14.04 -4.02 15.22
C VAL A 345 15.15 -3.53 14.27
N PRO A 346 15.30 -4.10 13.06
CA PRO A 346 16.28 -3.64 12.10
C PRO A 346 16.04 -2.17 11.78
N ARG A 347 17.09 -1.34 11.88
CA ARG A 347 17.05 0.06 11.49
C ARG A 347 16.61 0.14 10.03
N ILE A 348 15.52 0.84 9.71
CA ILE A 348 15.19 1.20 8.32
C ILE A 348 16.31 2.12 7.85
N GLN A 349 17.26 1.55 7.12
CA GLN A 349 18.34 2.29 6.48
C GLN A 349 17.85 2.83 5.13
N GLN A 350 18.50 3.88 4.65
CA GLN A 350 18.27 4.34 3.29
C GLN A 350 18.67 3.19 2.36
N SER A 351 17.70 2.59 1.66
CA SER A 351 18.01 1.63 0.62
C SER A 351 18.57 2.41 -0.57
N GLU A 352 19.82 2.16 -0.93
CA GLU A 352 20.30 2.51 -2.26
C GLU A 352 19.44 1.71 -3.24
N ASP A 353 18.54 2.37 -3.96
CA ASP A 353 17.82 1.75 -5.09
C ASP A 353 18.76 1.54 -6.30
N GLU A 354 20.07 1.73 -6.09
CA GLU A 354 21.15 1.36 -6.98
C GLU A 354 21.41 -0.14 -6.85
N ILE A 355 20.95 -0.91 -7.84
CA ILE A 355 21.60 -2.19 -8.12
C ILE A 355 22.98 -1.81 -8.66
N TYR A 356 24.02 -2.14 -7.88
CA TYR A 356 25.42 -1.75 -8.08
C TYR A 356 25.90 -1.89 -9.53
N PHE A 357 26.84 -1.00 -9.87
CA PHE A 357 27.44 -0.73 -11.17
C PHE A 357 28.05 -1.94 -11.88
#